data_AF-A0AAE0KNP7-F1
#
_entry.id   AF-A0AAE0KNP7-F1
#
_cell.length_a   1.000
_cell.length_b   1.000
_cell.length_c   1.000
_cell.angle_alpha   90.00
_cell.angle_beta   90.00
_cell.angle_gamma   90.00
#
_symmetry.space_group_name_H-M   'P 1'
#
loop_
_entity.id
_entity.type
_entity.pdbx_description
1 polymer ?
#
loop_
_entity_poly.entity_id
_entity_poly.type
_entity_poly.pdbx_seq_one_letter_code
_entity_poly.pdbx_strand_id
1 'polypeptide(L)'
;MPIPNPNSQVHLMRLEPRGELLLAFNNHRAPGTYRGLNKCKACRTKLHLAISRDNGKTWGQIHSIDDEMSSSAVRLHYPSLVQLGSTPVVAVVYSRFYLGRKMGLTSMEQGIKLQLLDLSGALSNRWFNWIR
;
A
#
# COMPACT_ATOMS: atom_id res chain seq x y z
N MET A 1 4.02 17.12 -0.29
CA MET A 1 3.83 16.58 1.07
C MET A 1 4.61 15.27 1.17
N PRO A 2 5.31 14.97 2.28
CA PRO A 2 6.02 13.71 2.41
C PRO A 2 5.04 12.52 2.42
N ILE A 3 5.33 11.51 1.61
CA ILE A 3 4.60 10.24 1.64
C ILE A 3 4.92 9.53 2.96
N PRO A 4 3.91 9.14 3.76
CA PRO A 4 4.16 8.40 5.00
C PRO A 4 4.69 7.01 4.68
N ASN A 5 5.67 6.53 5.45
CA ASN A 5 6.16 5.17 5.37
C ASN A 5 6.74 4.72 6.72
N PRO A 6 6.14 3.72 7.41
CA PRO A 6 6.61 3.20 8.69
C PRO A 6 7.75 2.18 8.53
N ASN A 7 8.73 2.48 7.67
CA ASN A 7 9.83 1.59 7.27
C ASN A 7 9.33 0.20 6.84
N SER A 8 8.45 0.13 5.84
CA SER A 8 7.82 -1.11 5.37
C SER A 8 8.00 -1.37 3.87
N GLN A 9 9.01 -0.74 3.27
CA GLN A 9 9.23 -0.63 1.82
C GLN A 9 8.09 0.12 1.11
N VAL A 10 8.41 0.66 -0.07
CA VAL A 10 7.46 1.16 -1.07
C VAL A 10 7.84 0.59 -2.43
N HIS A 11 6.90 0.51 -3.36
CA HIS A 11 7.18 0.18 -4.77
C HIS A 11 6.60 1.27 -5.66
N LEU A 12 7.43 1.84 -6.53
CA LEU A 12 7.07 2.84 -7.51
C LEU A 12 7.30 2.28 -8.92
N MET A 13 6.32 2.43 -9.81
CA MET A 13 6.47 2.13 -11.23
C MET A 13 5.81 3.21 -12.08
N ARG A 14 6.20 3.29 -13.36
CA ARG A 14 5.49 4.08 -14.37
C ARG A 14 4.51 3.17 -15.11
N LEU A 15 3.27 3.63 -15.27
CA LEU A 15 2.26 2.93 -16.04
C LEU A 15 2.48 3.16 -17.53
N GLU A 16 2.48 2.09 -18.31
CA GLU A 16 2.58 2.16 -19.77
C GLU A 16 1.20 1.94 -20.42
N PRO A 17 0.90 2.60 -21.56
CA PRO A 17 1.68 3.63 -22.24
C PRO A 17 1.43 5.05 -21.68
N ARG A 18 0.62 5.18 -20.62
CA ARG A 18 0.03 6.46 -20.21
C ARG A 18 1.00 7.40 -19.50
N GLY A 19 2.03 6.85 -18.86
CA GLY A 19 3.11 7.60 -18.24
C GLY A 19 2.86 8.07 -16.79
N GLU A 20 1.69 7.86 -16.20
CA GLU A 20 1.49 8.19 -14.77
C GLU A 20 2.39 7.34 -13.85
N LEU A 21 2.77 7.89 -12.71
CA LEU A 21 3.49 7.14 -11.68
C LEU A 21 2.50 6.46 -10.73
N LEU A 22 2.66 5.17 -10.50
CA LEU A 22 1.89 4.38 -9.54
C LEU A 22 2.76 3.97 -8.35
N LEU A 23 2.28 4.25 -7.15
CA LEU A 23 2.96 3.98 -5.89
C LEU A 23 2.14 3.05 -5.01
N ALA A 24 2.72 1.92 -4.62
CA ALA A 24 2.25 1.11 -3.52
C ALA A 24 3.06 1.40 -2.27
N PHE A 25 2.38 1.74 -1.18
CA PHE A 25 3.02 2.14 0.06
C PHE A 25 2.11 1.84 1.25
N ASN A 26 2.73 1.73 2.41
CA ASN A 26 1.96 1.65 3.65
C ASN A 26 1.60 3.07 4.11
N ASN A 27 0.34 3.45 3.93
CA ASN A 27 -0.18 4.78 4.25
C ASN A 27 -0.44 4.93 5.76
N HIS A 28 0.63 4.79 6.53
CA HIS A 28 0.62 4.93 7.97
C HIS A 28 1.75 5.86 8.37
N ARG A 29 1.44 6.97 9.04
CA ARG A 29 2.48 7.84 9.61
C ARG A 29 3.28 7.03 10.62
N ALA A 30 4.60 7.08 10.55
CA ALA A 30 5.44 6.43 11.55
C ALA A 30 4.99 6.92 12.95
N PRO A 31 4.64 6.02 13.88
CA PRO A 31 4.33 6.45 15.24
C PRO A 31 5.57 7.17 15.76
N GLY A 32 5.39 8.34 16.36
CA GLY A 32 6.47 9.04 17.03
C GLY A 32 6.95 8.21 18.22
N THR A 33 7.92 7.32 17.98
CA THR A 33 8.96 6.81 18.88
C THR A 33 9.70 5.68 18.17
N TYR A 34 10.78 6.04 17.48
CA TYR A 34 11.88 5.12 17.19
C TYR A 34 12.48 4.70 18.55
N ARG A 35 12.71 3.40 18.76
CA ARG A 35 13.21 2.76 20.01
C ARG A 35 12.16 2.51 21.11
N GLY A 36 11.36 1.48 20.89
CA GLY A 36 11.06 0.53 21.97
C GLY A 36 9.69 0.63 22.64
N LEU A 37 9.10 1.80 22.89
CA LEU A 37 7.86 1.84 23.68
C LEU A 37 6.95 3.01 23.28
N ASN A 38 6.04 2.75 22.34
CA ASN A 38 4.62 3.08 22.48
C ASN A 38 3.82 2.25 21.47
N LYS A 39 2.85 1.49 21.97
CA LYS A 39 2.10 0.42 21.29
C LYS A 39 1.36 0.94 20.06
N CYS A 40 2.02 0.97 18.90
CA CYS A 40 1.32 1.26 17.66
C CYS A 40 0.41 0.09 17.29
N LYS A 41 -0.85 0.19 17.71
CA LYS A 41 -1.85 -0.87 17.51
C LYS A 41 -2.15 -1.09 16.02
N ALA A 42 -2.18 -0.05 15.20
CA ALA A 42 -2.51 -0.14 13.78
C ALA A 42 -1.31 0.13 12.84
N CYS A 43 -0.09 -0.05 13.33
CA CYS A 43 1.08 0.18 12.49
C CYS A 43 1.13 -0.82 11.36
N ARG A 44 1.44 -0.32 10.17
CA ARG A 44 1.59 -1.13 8.98
C ARG A 44 0.31 -1.86 8.59
N THR A 45 -0.87 -1.35 8.92
CA THR A 45 -2.14 -2.00 8.56
C THR A 45 -2.85 -1.36 7.37
N LYS A 46 -2.27 -0.32 6.76
CA LYS A 46 -2.89 0.44 5.66
C LYS A 46 -2.02 0.35 4.41
N LEU A 47 -2.28 -0.60 3.52
CA LEU A 47 -1.55 -0.75 2.27
C LEU A 47 -2.37 -0.17 1.12
N HIS A 48 -1.93 0.95 0.54
CA HIS A 48 -2.71 1.70 -0.44
C HIS A 48 -1.94 1.87 -1.76
N LEU A 49 -2.70 2.19 -2.82
CA LEU A 49 -2.17 2.71 -4.07
C LEU A 49 -2.42 4.21 -4.17
N ALA A 50 -1.41 4.94 -4.63
CA ALA A 50 -1.53 6.33 -5.03
C ALA A 50 -0.96 6.55 -6.43
N ILE A 51 -1.49 7.55 -7.12
CA ILE A 51 -1.04 7.96 -8.46
C ILE A 51 -0.49 9.38 -8.43
N SER A 52 0.53 9.62 -9.25
CA SER A 52 1.02 10.96 -9.57
C SER A 52 1.00 11.20 -11.07
N ARG A 53 0.48 12.37 -11.46
CA ARG A 53 0.42 12.84 -12.86
C ARG A 53 1.44 13.93 -13.18
N ASP A 54 2.18 14.38 -12.17
CA ASP A 54 3.10 15.52 -12.25
C ASP A 54 4.53 15.12 -11.85
N ASN A 55 4.91 13.89 -12.21
CA ASN A 55 6.23 13.30 -11.94
C ASN A 55 6.60 13.30 -10.44
N GLY A 56 5.62 12.99 -9.58
CA GLY A 56 5.82 12.74 -8.16
C GLY A 56 5.70 13.98 -7.27
N LYS A 57 5.31 15.14 -7.82
CA LYS A 57 5.12 16.37 -7.01
C LYS A 57 3.86 16.27 -6.15
N THR A 58 2.78 15.73 -6.68
CA THR A 58 1.52 15.48 -5.98
C THR A 58 1.05 14.03 -6.15
N TRP A 59 0.34 13.52 -5.14
CA TRP A 59 -0.11 12.14 -5.06
C TRP A 59 -1.57 12.07 -4.61
N GLY A 60 -2.40 11.34 -5.37
CA GLY A 60 -3.79 11.03 -5.02
C GLY A 60 -3.95 9.56 -4.70
N GLN A 61 -4.55 9.21 -3.56
CA GLN A 61 -4.90 7.82 -3.26
C GLN A 61 -5.98 7.36 -4.23
N ILE A 62 -5.80 6.17 -4.81
CA ILE A 62 -6.72 5.62 -5.81
C ILE A 62 -7.36 4.30 -5.38
N HIS A 63 -6.73 3.58 -4.45
CA HIS A 63 -7.22 2.28 -3.99
C HIS A 63 -6.65 1.93 -2.61
N SER A 64 -7.44 1.22 -1.80
CA SER A 64 -6.98 0.56 -0.58
C SER A 64 -6.83 -0.93 -0.88
N ILE A 65 -5.58 -1.41 -1.00
CA ILE A 65 -5.30 -2.82 -1.30
C ILE A 65 -5.73 -3.69 -0.13
N ASP A 66 -5.35 -3.27 1.07
CA ASP A 66 -5.65 -3.95 2.31
C ASP A 66 -5.57 -2.93 3.45
N ASP A 67 -6.67 -2.76 4.18
CA ASP A 67 -6.83 -1.76 5.25
C ASP A 67 -7.45 -2.44 6.47
N GLU A 68 -6.58 -2.91 7.35
CA GLU A 68 -6.95 -3.67 8.53
C GLU A 68 -6.98 -2.78 9.77
N MET A 69 -8.17 -2.58 10.33
CA MET A 69 -8.35 -1.77 11.54
C MET A 69 -8.89 -2.56 12.72
N SER A 70 -9.35 -3.80 12.51
CA SER A 70 -9.98 -4.62 13.55
C SER A 70 -8.97 -5.35 14.43
N SER A 71 -7.77 -5.61 13.92
CA SER A 71 -6.73 -6.37 14.62
C SER A 71 -5.45 -5.58 14.78
N SER A 72 -4.98 -5.46 16.02
CA SER A 72 -3.67 -4.85 16.27
C SER A 72 -2.48 -5.75 15.93
N ALA A 73 -2.74 -7.02 15.58
CA ALA A 73 -1.71 -8.00 15.28
C ALA A 73 -1.27 -7.96 13.80
N VAL A 74 -2.13 -7.51 12.88
CA VAL A 74 -1.84 -7.57 11.44
C VAL A 74 -0.76 -6.59 11.05
N ARG A 75 0.13 -7.00 10.15
CA ARG A 75 1.19 -6.19 9.56
C ARG A 75 1.24 -6.47 8.06
N LEU A 76 1.20 -5.41 7.26
CA LEU A 76 1.19 -5.41 5.80
C LEU A 76 2.46 -4.75 5.27
N HIS A 77 3.11 -5.41 4.32
CA HIS A 77 4.53 -5.21 4.09
C HIS A 77 4.94 -5.46 2.64
N TYR A 78 5.97 -4.73 2.21
CA TYR A 78 6.82 -5.11 1.08
C TYR A 78 5.99 -5.30 -0.20
N PRO A 79 5.22 -4.27 -0.59
CA PRO A 79 4.45 -4.36 -1.82
C PRO A 79 5.36 -4.49 -3.02
N SER A 80 4.91 -5.21 -4.03
CA SER A 80 5.46 -5.26 -5.37
C SER A 80 4.37 -5.07 -6.41
N LEU A 81 4.67 -4.30 -7.45
CA LEU A 81 3.74 -3.99 -8.53
C LEU A 81 4.25 -4.57 -9.85
N VAL A 82 3.33 -5.15 -10.62
CA VAL A 82 3.57 -5.57 -12.00
C VAL A 82 2.36 -5.19 -12.85
N GLN A 83 2.57 -4.39 -13.90
CA GLN A 83 1.52 -4.13 -14.88
C GLN A 83 1.36 -5.32 -15.81
N LEU A 84 0.12 -5.70 -16.12
CA LEU A 84 -0.16 -6.77 -17.07
C LEU A 84 -0.20 -6.20 -18.50
N GLY A 85 0.92 -6.31 -19.21
CA GLY A 85 1.08 -5.76 -20.55
C GLY A 85 0.80 -4.25 -20.58
N SER A 86 0.12 -3.79 -21.63
CA SER A 86 -0.29 -2.38 -21.78
C SER A 86 -1.71 -2.12 -21.27
N THR A 87 -2.23 -2.96 -20.39
CA THR A 87 -3.60 -2.85 -19.84
C THR A 87 -3.60 -2.01 -18.56
N PRO A 88 -4.75 -1.46 -18.12
CA PRO A 88 -4.86 -0.81 -16.81
C PRO A 88 -4.87 -1.79 -15.63
N VAL A 89 -4.61 -3.08 -15.85
CA VAL A 89 -4.59 -4.10 -14.80
C VAL A 89 -3.20 -4.20 -14.19
N VAL A 90 -3.14 -4.17 -12.86
CA VAL A 90 -1.91 -4.29 -12.08
C VAL A 90 -2.04 -5.44 -11.10
N ALA A 91 -1.03 -6.32 -11.11
CA ALA A 91 -0.81 -7.30 -10.06
C ALA A 91 -0.09 -6.64 -8.89
N VAL A 92 -0.65 -6.77 -7.70
CA VAL A 92 -0.06 -6.31 -6.44
C VAL A 92 0.24 -7.51 -5.58
N VAL A 93 1.52 -7.68 -5.25
CA VAL A 93 2.00 -8.74 -4.34
C VAL A 93 2.47 -8.10 -3.06
N TYR A 94 2.10 -8.64 -1.90
CA TYR A 94 2.54 -8.10 -0.62
C TYR A 94 2.57 -9.18 0.46
N SER A 95 3.30 -8.93 1.54
CA SER A 95 3.33 -9.81 2.72
C SER A 95 2.28 -9.38 3.73
N ARG A 96 1.43 -10.31 4.18
CA ARG A 96 0.52 -10.18 5.32
C ARG A 96 1.04 -11.05 6.47
N PHE A 97 1.26 -10.45 7.63
CA PHE A 97 1.87 -11.10 8.80
C PHE A 97 1.08 -10.78 10.07
N TYR A 98 1.13 -11.67 11.07
CA TYR A 98 0.49 -11.47 12.37
C TYR A 98 1.52 -11.47 13.50
N LEU A 99 1.53 -10.41 14.31
CA LEU A 99 2.33 -10.36 15.53
C LEU A 99 1.81 -11.36 16.57
N GLY A 100 2.75 -11.96 17.30
CA GLY A 100 2.48 -12.91 18.38
C GLY A 100 2.53 -14.36 17.92
N ARG A 101 3.23 -15.21 18.69
CA ARG A 101 3.55 -16.61 18.31
C ARG A 101 2.33 -17.43 17.92
N LYS A 102 1.17 -17.21 18.56
CA LYS A 102 -0.06 -17.97 18.28
C LYS A 102 -0.67 -17.57 16.94
N MET A 103 -0.93 -16.27 16.72
CA MET A 103 -1.56 -15.79 15.50
C MET A 103 -0.64 -15.91 14.28
N GLY A 104 0.65 -15.67 14.47
CA GLY A 104 1.67 -15.71 13.41
C GLY A 104 2.04 -17.11 12.92
N LEU A 105 1.52 -18.19 13.52
CA LEU A 105 1.78 -19.56 13.06
C LEU A 105 0.52 -20.27 12.56
N THR A 106 -0.67 -19.78 12.90
CA THR A 106 -1.93 -20.49 12.63
C THR A 106 -2.92 -19.72 11.77
N SER A 107 -2.64 -18.46 11.43
CA SER A 107 -3.56 -17.69 10.58
C SER A 107 -3.43 -18.12 9.12
N MET A 108 -4.53 -18.63 8.54
CA MET A 108 -4.62 -18.91 7.10
C MET A 108 -4.47 -17.65 6.23
N GLU A 109 -4.67 -16.48 6.83
CA GLU A 109 -4.49 -15.19 6.17
C GLU A 109 -3.04 -14.71 6.18
N GLN A 110 -2.13 -15.40 6.87
CA GLN A 110 -0.71 -15.09 6.81
C GLN A 110 -0.08 -15.58 5.51
N GLY A 111 0.83 -14.78 4.95
CA GLY A 111 1.68 -15.19 3.84
C GLY A 111 1.81 -14.09 2.78
N ILE A 112 2.20 -14.52 1.59
CA ILE A 112 2.24 -13.65 0.42
C ILE A 112 0.84 -13.61 -0.19
N LYS A 113 0.32 -12.40 -0.36
CA LYS A 113 -0.97 -12.11 -0.98
C LYS A 113 -0.73 -11.56 -2.38
N LEU A 114 -1.60 -11.93 -3.31
CA LEU A 114 -1.66 -11.41 -4.67
C LEU A 114 -3.06 -10.87 -4.89
N GLN A 115 -3.16 -9.66 -5.44
CA GLN A 115 -4.41 -9.08 -5.92
C GLN A 115 -4.22 -8.57 -7.35
N LEU A 116 -5.22 -8.79 -8.21
CA LEU A 116 -5.28 -8.19 -9.54
C LEU A 116 -6.27 -7.03 -9.49
N LEU A 117 -5.82 -5.83 -9.84
CA LEU A 117 -6.61 -4.60 -9.74
C LEU A 117 -6.76 -3.97 -11.12
N ASP A 118 -8.00 -3.78 -11.57
CA ASP A 118 -8.31 -2.97 -12.75
C ASP A 118 -8.40 -1.49 -12.36
N LEU A 119 -7.47 -0.68 -12.86
CA LEU A 119 -7.36 0.74 -12.55
C LEU A 119 -8.15 1.63 -13.54
N SER A 120 -8.90 1.07 -14.49
CA SER A 120 -9.60 1.83 -15.54
C SER A 120 -10.43 2.99 -14.99
N GLY A 121 -11.24 2.75 -13.96
CA GLY A 121 -12.08 3.77 -13.33
C GLY A 121 -11.30 4.82 -12.56
N ALA A 122 -10.20 4.44 -11.92
CA ALA A 122 -9.32 5.39 -11.23
C ALA A 122 -8.57 6.28 -12.24
N LEU A 123 -8.14 5.71 -13.37
CA LEU A 123 -7.36 6.40 -14.39
C LEU A 123 -8.20 7.35 -15.26
N SER A 124 -9.51 7.11 -15.38
CA SER A 124 -10.44 7.99 -16.09
C SER A 124 -10.91 9.18 -15.24
N ASN A 125 -10.95 9.04 -13.92
CA ASN A 125 -11.32 10.11 -13.01
C ASN A 125 -10.22 11.19 -12.96
N ARG A 126 -10.60 12.45 -13.23
CA ARG A 126 -9.71 13.63 -13.12
C ARG A 126 -9.71 14.25 -11.72
N TRP A 127 -10.60 13.81 -10.84
CA TRP A 127 -10.81 14.37 -9.50
C TRP A 127 -10.35 13.36 -8.44
N PHE A 128 -9.28 13.68 -7.70
CA PHE A 128 -8.79 12.86 -6.59
C PHE A 128 -9.06 13.53 -5.26
N ASN A 129 -9.39 12.71 -4.26
CA ASN A 129 -9.20 13.05 -2.86
C ASN A 129 -7.69 13.03 -2.59
N TRP A 130 -7.07 14.20 -2.67
CA TRP A 130 -5.65 14.38 -2.36
C TRP A 130 -5.37 13.93 -0.94
N ILE A 131 -4.32 13.13 -0.75
CA ILE A 131 -3.88 12.72 0.58
C ILE A 131 -3.37 13.99 1.29
N ARG A 132 -4.07 14.42 2.35
CA ARG A 132 -3.64 15.49 3.26
C ARG A 132 -2.90 14.92 4.48
#